data_AF-A0A699S7V5-F1
#
_entry.id   AF-A0A699S7V5-F1
#
_cell.length_a   1.000
_cell.length_b   1.000
_cell.length_c   1.000
_cell.angle_alpha   90.00
_cell.angle_beta   90.00
_cell.angle_gamma   90.00
#
_symmetry.space_group_name_H-M   'P 1'
#
loop_
_entity.id
_entity.type
_entity.pdbx_description
1 polymer ?
#
loop_
_entity_poly.entity_id
_entity_poly.type
_entity_poly.pdbx_seq_one_letter_code
_entity_poly.pdbx_strand_id
1 'polypeptide(L)'
;YNQMTANRIDFVYEEYSQEVELKDQPYHLEYAFLEGDNKLPVIIAKELGSEEKAALITVLKSHKRAIAWKLSDIKGIDPEFCTHKILMEEDFEPAVQHQRMVNPKIYDVIKNKVLKLLDVGLIYPISDSPW
;
A
#
# COMPACT_ATOMS: atom_id res chain seq x y z
N TYR A 1 -6.80 34.76 18.11
CA TYR A 1 -7.53 34.08 19.20
C TYR A 1 -8.93 33.78 18.68
N ASN A 2 -9.13 32.57 18.15
CA ASN A 2 -10.44 31.96 17.85
C ASN A 2 -10.17 30.46 17.85
N GLN A 3 -10.61 29.79 18.91
CA GLN A 3 -10.53 28.33 19.02
C GLN A 3 -11.60 27.76 18.09
N MET A 4 -11.20 27.25 16.93
CA MET A 4 -12.08 26.47 16.07
C MET A 4 -11.92 25.01 16.45
N THR A 5 -13.00 24.45 17.00
CA THR A 5 -13.14 23.06 17.39
C THR A 5 -12.85 22.16 16.19
N ALA A 6 -11.79 21.36 16.31
CA ALA A 6 -11.53 20.27 15.38
C ALA A 6 -12.76 19.36 15.33
N ASN A 7 -13.36 19.22 14.16
CA ASN A 7 -14.25 18.09 13.89
C ASN A 7 -13.37 16.84 13.92
N ARG A 8 -13.22 16.30 15.12
CA ARG A 8 -12.56 15.04 15.41
C ARG A 8 -13.41 13.96 14.75
N ILE A 9 -13.07 13.61 13.52
CA ILE A 9 -13.51 12.34 12.95
C ILE A 9 -12.78 11.30 13.80
N ASP A 10 -13.48 10.76 14.80
CA ASP A 10 -13.01 9.61 15.56
C ASP A 10 -12.97 8.43 14.59
N PHE A 11 -11.84 8.29 13.89
CA PHE A 11 -11.50 7.07 13.16
C PHE A 11 -11.32 5.97 14.21
N VAL A 12 -12.36 5.15 14.37
CA VAL A 12 -12.26 3.90 15.11
C VAL A 12 -11.32 3.00 14.30
N TYR A 13 -10.06 2.92 14.73
CA TYR A 13 -9.08 1.98 14.20
C TYR A 13 -9.47 0.59 14.67
N GLU A 14 -10.14 -0.15 13.79
CA GLU A 14 -10.32 -1.58 13.96
C GLU A 14 -9.02 -2.24 13.46
N GLU A 15 -8.24 -2.77 14.39
CA GLU A 15 -6.95 -3.41 14.12
C GLU A 15 -7.19 -4.75 13.40
N TYR A 16 -7.27 -4.71 12.06
CA TYR A 16 -7.45 -5.91 11.24
C TYR A 16 -6.16 -6.74 11.26
N SER A 17 -6.12 -7.74 12.13
CA SER A 17 -5.13 -8.84 12.05
C SER A 17 -5.35 -9.58 10.73
N GLN A 18 -4.52 -9.28 9.73
CA GLN A 18 -4.55 -9.98 8.45
C GLN A 18 -3.84 -11.34 8.60
N GLU A 19 -4.60 -12.39 8.90
CA GLU A 19 -4.15 -13.74 8.62
C GLU A 19 -3.88 -13.87 7.12
N VAL A 20 -2.70 -14.39 6.76
CA VAL A 20 -2.30 -14.51 5.36
C VAL A 20 -3.03 -15.70 4.74
N GLU A 21 -4.17 -15.45 4.09
CA GLU A 21 -4.85 -16.45 3.27
C GLU A 21 -4.00 -16.76 2.02
N LEU A 22 -3.24 -17.85 2.07
CA LEU A 22 -2.46 -18.33 0.93
C LEU A 22 -3.39 -18.93 -0.12
N LYS A 23 -3.27 -18.44 -1.35
CA LYS A 23 -4.01 -18.99 -2.50
C LYS A 23 -3.36 -20.28 -2.99
N ASP A 24 -4.17 -21.17 -3.57
CA ASP A 24 -3.68 -22.34 -4.30
C ASP A 24 -2.73 -21.93 -5.43
N GLN A 25 -1.60 -22.62 -5.52
CA GLN A 25 -0.55 -22.34 -6.50
C GLN A 25 -0.63 -23.33 -7.66
N PRO A 26 -0.27 -22.90 -8.89
CA PRO A 26 -0.13 -23.82 -10.01
C PRO A 26 0.99 -24.83 -9.73
N TYR A 27 0.94 -26.00 -10.38
CA TYR A 27 1.79 -27.16 -10.06
C TYR A 27 3.31 -26.91 -10.09
N HIS A 28 3.77 -25.90 -10.82
CA HIS A 28 5.18 -25.53 -11.00
C HIS A 28 5.68 -24.52 -9.95
N LEU A 29 4.79 -24.01 -9.10
CA LEU A 29 5.12 -23.05 -8.03
C LEU A 29 4.84 -23.66 -6.66
N GLU A 30 5.63 -23.23 -5.68
CA GLU A 30 5.41 -23.57 -4.28
C GLU A 30 5.73 -22.39 -3.37
N TYR A 31 5.17 -22.42 -2.15
CA TYR A 31 5.51 -21.43 -1.13
C TYR A 31 6.79 -21.83 -0.39
N ALA A 32 7.67 -20.86 -0.20
CA ALA A 32 8.74 -20.89 0.79
C ALA A 32 8.55 -19.74 1.77
N PHE A 33 9.12 -19.87 2.96
CA PHE A 33 8.97 -18.89 4.04
C PHE A 33 10.33 -18.33 4.44
N LEU A 34 10.41 -17.01 4.55
CA LEU A 34 11.66 -16.33 4.91
C LEU A 34 11.87 -16.21 6.42
N GLU A 35 10.88 -16.58 7.24
CA GLU A 35 10.93 -16.50 8.69
C GLU A 35 10.23 -17.70 9.36
N GLY A 36 10.46 -17.89 10.67
CA GLY A 36 9.75 -18.90 11.45
C GLY A 36 8.24 -18.64 11.50
N ASP A 37 7.46 -19.67 11.84
CA ASP A 37 6.00 -19.62 11.95
C ASP A 37 5.23 -19.36 10.64
N ASN A 38 5.76 -19.80 9.48
CA ASN A 38 5.11 -19.60 8.17
C ASN A 38 4.85 -18.11 7.83
N LYS A 39 5.69 -17.21 8.34
CA LYS A 39 5.63 -15.78 8.05
C LYS A 39 6.45 -15.44 6.80
N LEU A 40 6.09 -14.32 6.16
CA LEU A 40 6.77 -13.79 4.97
C LEU A 40 6.85 -14.82 3.84
N PRO A 41 5.69 -15.25 3.30
CA PRO A 41 5.68 -16.20 2.19
C PRO A 41 6.31 -15.56 0.95
N VAL A 42 7.03 -16.38 0.21
CA VAL A 42 7.51 -16.10 -1.15
C VAL A 42 7.12 -17.27 -2.04
N ILE A 43 6.80 -16.99 -3.29
CA ILE A 43 6.46 -18.01 -4.28
C ILE A 43 7.72 -18.30 -5.10
N ILE A 44 8.15 -19.56 -5.13
CA ILE A 44 9.34 -20.00 -5.85
C ILE A 44 8.98 -21.12 -6.82
N ALA A 45 9.86 -21.38 -7.79
CA ALA A 45 9.69 -22.51 -8.70
C ALA A 45 9.93 -23.84 -7.95
N LYS A 46 8.98 -24.75 -8.08
CA LYS A 46 9.01 -26.08 -7.44
C LYS A 46 10.13 -26.96 -7.97
N GLU A 47 10.50 -26.78 -9.23
CA GLU A 47 11.49 -27.57 -9.96
C GLU A 47 12.95 -27.25 -9.58
N LEU A 48 13.18 -26.19 -8.78
CA LEU A 48 14.53 -25.83 -8.33
C LEU A 48 15.17 -26.99 -7.53
N GLY A 49 16.47 -27.19 -7.76
CA GLY A 49 17.27 -28.12 -6.97
C GLY A 49 17.30 -27.71 -5.49
N SER A 50 17.50 -28.67 -4.58
CA SER A 50 17.53 -28.38 -3.13
C SER A 50 18.59 -27.35 -2.76
N GLU A 51 19.76 -27.40 -3.40
CA GLU A 51 20.85 -26.43 -3.22
C GLU A 51 20.48 -25.04 -3.75
N GLU A 52 19.86 -24.97 -4.93
CA GLU A 52 19.40 -23.71 -5.52
C GLU A 52 18.31 -23.05 -4.67
N LYS A 53 17.35 -23.83 -4.16
CA LYS A 53 16.33 -23.35 -3.22
C LYS A 53 16.96 -22.78 -1.96
N ALA A 54 17.93 -23.49 -1.38
CA ALA A 54 18.62 -23.03 -0.17
C ALA A 54 19.40 -21.73 -0.43
N ALA A 55 20.11 -21.63 -1.55
CA ALA A 55 20.82 -20.43 -1.96
C ALA A 55 19.85 -19.24 -2.18
N LEU A 56 18.76 -19.44 -2.91
CA LEU A 56 17.73 -18.43 -3.17
C LEU A 56 17.11 -17.92 -1.87
N ILE A 57 16.66 -18.83 -0.99
CA ILE A 57 16.07 -18.47 0.30
C ILE A 57 17.08 -17.68 1.15
N THR A 58 18.36 -18.05 1.12
CA THR A 58 19.42 -17.33 1.84
C THR A 58 19.57 -15.89 1.35
N VAL A 59 19.57 -15.67 0.02
CA VAL A 59 19.63 -14.32 -0.56
C VAL A 59 18.38 -13.50 -0.22
N LEU A 60 17.19 -14.10 -0.30
CA LEU A 60 15.94 -13.41 0.03
C LEU A 60 15.88 -13.05 1.52
N LYS A 61 16.38 -13.93 2.40
CA LYS A 61 16.48 -13.67 3.85
C LYS A 61 17.44 -12.52 4.18
N SER A 62 18.53 -12.35 3.44
CA SER A 62 19.45 -11.22 3.65
C SER A 62 18.89 -9.89 3.10
N HIS A 63 18.00 -9.94 2.11
CA HIS A 63 17.41 -8.76 1.47
C HIS A 63 15.92 -8.54 1.78
N LYS A 64 15.43 -9.02 2.94
CA LYS A 64 14.01 -8.89 3.33
C LYS A 64 13.47 -7.46 3.19
N ARG A 65 14.28 -6.45 3.52
CA ARG A 65 13.88 -5.03 3.46
C ARG A 65 13.56 -4.51 2.05
N ALA A 66 13.94 -5.24 1.00
CA ALA A 66 13.67 -4.87 -0.39
C ALA A 66 12.31 -5.40 -0.89
N ILE A 67 11.66 -6.28 -0.12
CA ILE A 67 10.39 -6.91 -0.46
C ILE A 67 9.28 -6.28 0.39
N ALA A 68 8.17 -5.93 -0.24
CA ALA A 68 6.99 -5.45 0.45
C ALA A 68 5.93 -6.55 0.53
N TRP A 69 5.52 -6.93 1.75
CA TRP A 69 4.42 -7.87 1.99
C TRP A 69 3.11 -7.15 2.28
N LYS A 70 3.19 -5.96 2.88
CA LYS A 70 2.08 -5.05 3.12
C LYS A 70 2.32 -3.72 2.41
N LEU A 71 1.24 -2.96 2.19
CA LEU A 71 1.33 -1.61 1.64
C LEU A 71 2.22 -0.69 2.50
N SER A 72 2.20 -0.87 3.83
CA SER A 72 3.06 -0.13 4.76
C SER A 72 4.57 -0.42 4.59
N ASP A 73 4.94 -1.53 3.96
CA ASP A 73 6.35 -1.87 3.71
C ASP A 73 6.92 -1.12 2.50
N ILE A 74 6.04 -0.62 1.61
CA ILE A 74 6.43 0.17 0.44
C ILE A 74 6.86 1.54 0.92
N LYS A 75 8.18 1.74 1.05
CA LYS A 75 8.74 3.06 1.34
C LYS A 75 8.67 3.93 0.09
N GLY A 76 7.96 5.05 0.21
CA GLY A 76 8.03 6.13 -0.77
C GLY A 76 9.41 6.78 -0.81
N ILE A 77 9.62 7.64 -1.79
CA ILE A 77 10.78 8.55 -1.80
C ILE A 77 10.53 9.61 -0.74
N ASP A 78 11.55 9.89 0.07
CA ASP A 78 11.50 10.97 1.05
C ASP A 78 11.27 12.31 0.33
N PRO A 79 10.20 13.06 0.65
CA PRO A 79 9.98 14.40 0.10
C PRO A 79 11.15 15.36 0.35
N GLU A 80 11.94 15.17 1.42
CA GLU A 80 13.16 15.96 1.66
C GLU A 80 14.25 15.68 0.62
N PHE A 81 14.27 14.47 0.06
CA PHE A 81 15.27 14.07 -0.93
C PHE A 81 14.88 14.51 -2.33
N CYS A 82 13.62 14.32 -2.71
CA CYS A 82 13.13 14.67 -4.03
C CYS A 82 11.63 14.92 -4.02
N THR A 83 11.23 16.13 -4.41
CA THR A 83 9.84 16.44 -4.77
C THR A 83 9.73 16.56 -6.28
N HIS A 84 8.72 15.91 -6.86
CA HIS A 84 8.35 16.19 -8.23
C HIS A 84 7.49 17.46 -8.29
N LYS A 85 7.86 18.41 -9.16
CA LYS A 85 7.04 19.59 -9.46
C LYS A 85 6.45 19.45 -10.85
N ILE A 86 5.13 19.37 -10.93
CA ILE A 86 4.40 19.44 -12.20
C ILE A 86 4.45 20.90 -12.65
N LEU A 87 5.03 21.15 -13.82
CA LEU A 87 5.05 22.47 -14.44
C LEU A 87 3.73 22.68 -15.20
N MET A 88 3.08 23.81 -14.97
CA MET A 88 1.89 24.25 -15.70
C MET A 88 2.25 25.43 -16.59
N GLU A 89 1.46 25.65 -17.65
CA GLU A 89 1.55 26.86 -18.47
C GLU A 89 1.25 28.10 -17.62
N GLU A 90 1.85 29.25 -17.96
CA GLU A 90 1.75 30.47 -17.14
C GLU A 90 0.32 31.04 -17.08
N ASP A 91 -0.47 30.78 -18.12
CA ASP A 91 -1.86 31.20 -18.28
C ASP A 91 -2.88 30.11 -17.94
N PHE A 92 -2.42 28.97 -17.38
CA PHE A 92 -3.32 27.88 -17.02
C PHE A 92 -4.19 28.23 -15.81
N GLU A 93 -5.51 28.13 -16.00
CA GLU A 93 -6.49 28.31 -14.93
C GLU A 93 -6.88 26.98 -14.25
N PRO A 94 -6.84 26.94 -12.91
CA PRO A 94 -7.45 25.91 -12.07
C PRO A 94 -8.90 25.56 -12.50
N ALA A 95 -9.19 24.32 -12.93
CA ALA A 95 -10.55 23.85 -13.22
C ALA A 95 -11.10 22.85 -12.17
N VAL A 96 -12.30 23.13 -11.64
CA VAL A 96 -13.04 22.20 -10.76
C VAL A 96 -14.02 21.35 -11.57
N GLN A 97 -13.91 20.03 -11.43
CA GLN A 97 -14.87 19.10 -12.01
C GLN A 97 -15.82 18.58 -10.93
N HIS A 98 -17.12 18.54 -11.25
CA HIS A 98 -18.10 17.92 -10.36
C HIS A 98 -17.77 16.44 -10.14
N GLN A 99 -17.88 16.00 -8.89
CA GLN A 99 -17.70 14.59 -8.55
C GLN A 99 -18.72 13.74 -9.30
N ARG A 100 -18.23 12.72 -10.02
CA ARG A 100 -19.09 11.79 -10.76
C ARG A 100 -19.81 10.86 -9.79
N MET A 101 -21.07 10.56 -10.09
CA MET A 101 -21.82 9.53 -9.36
C MET A 101 -21.15 8.17 -9.52
N VAL A 102 -20.89 7.53 -8.39
CA VAL A 102 -20.36 6.17 -8.33
C VAL A 102 -21.52 5.19 -8.25
N ASN A 103 -21.41 4.04 -8.93
CA ASN A 103 -22.39 2.97 -8.81
C ASN A 103 -22.46 2.48 -7.35
N PRO A 104 -23.63 2.52 -6.69
CA PRO A 104 -23.76 2.11 -5.28
C PRO A 104 -23.23 0.71 -4.98
N LYS A 105 -23.31 -0.22 -5.95
CA LYS A 105 -22.85 -1.61 -5.76
C LYS A 105 -21.34 -1.74 -5.49
N ILE A 106 -20.55 -0.76 -5.91
CA ILE A 106 -19.08 -0.74 -5.81
C ILE A 106 -18.61 0.29 -4.76
N TYR A 107 -19.52 1.14 -4.27
CA TYR A 107 -19.18 2.25 -3.37
C TYR A 107 -18.40 1.77 -2.13
N ASP A 108 -18.89 0.73 -1.45
CA ASP A 108 -18.23 0.22 -0.24
C ASP A 108 -16.82 -0.32 -0.51
N VAL A 109 -16.62 -0.96 -1.67
CA VAL A 109 -15.32 -1.45 -2.11
C VAL A 109 -14.35 -0.29 -2.34
N ILE A 110 -14.80 0.79 -2.98
CA ILE A 110 -13.99 1.99 -3.19
C ILE A 110 -13.66 2.65 -1.86
N LYS A 111 -14.66 2.86 -1.00
CA LYS A 111 -14.49 3.47 0.31
C LYS A 111 -13.44 2.71 1.14
N ASN A 112 -13.54 1.39 1.19
CA ASN A 112 -12.58 0.55 1.90
C ASN A 112 -11.16 0.65 1.34
N LYS A 113 -11.02 0.75 0.00
CA LYS A 113 -9.70 0.97 -0.61
C LYS A 113 -9.12 2.35 -0.30
N VAL A 114 -9.94 3.40 -0.35
CA VAL A 114 -9.51 4.77 0.00
C VAL A 114 -9.05 4.85 1.45
N LEU A 115 -9.81 4.26 2.38
CA LEU A 115 -9.42 4.19 3.79
C LEU A 115 -8.10 3.45 3.99
N LYS A 116 -7.88 2.32 3.30
CA LYS A 116 -6.59 1.61 3.34
C LYS A 116 -5.42 2.45 2.85
N LEU A 117 -5.62 3.30 1.84
CA LEU A 117 -4.57 4.18 1.32
C LEU A 117 -4.29 5.38 2.24
N LEU A 118 -5.32 5.89 2.92
CA LEU A 118 -5.19 6.94 3.94
C LEU A 118 -4.41 6.41 5.16
N ASP A 119 -4.74 5.21 5.63
CA ASP A 119 -4.11 4.56 6.78
C ASP A 119 -2.60 4.39 6.62
N VAL A 120 -2.16 3.99 5.42
CA VAL A 120 -0.73 3.84 5.09
C VAL A 120 -0.05 5.15 4.70
N GLY A 121 -0.77 6.28 4.67
CA GLY A 121 -0.23 7.59 4.33
C GLY A 121 0.15 7.79 2.86
N LEU A 122 -0.30 6.91 1.95
CA LEU A 122 -0.06 7.08 0.50
C LEU A 122 -0.87 8.24 -0.09
N ILE A 123 -2.04 8.50 0.49
CA ILE A 123 -2.87 9.67 0.19
C ILE A 123 -3.16 10.40 1.50
N TYR A 124 -3.43 11.70 1.41
CA TYR A 124 -3.78 12.53 2.56
C TYR A 124 -4.92 13.48 2.18
N PRO A 125 -5.79 13.86 3.14
CA PRO A 125 -6.80 14.87 2.89
C PRO A 125 -6.12 16.22 2.65
N ILE A 126 -6.59 16.93 1.63
CA ILE A 126 -6.21 18.32 1.39
C ILE A 126 -7.37 19.17 1.90
N SER A 127 -7.14 19.94 2.96
CA SER A 127 -8.06 20.96 3.44
C SER A 127 -7.61 22.33 2.92
N ASP A 128 -8.56 23.17 2.51
CA ASP A 128 -8.33 24.55 2.09
C ASP A 128 -7.36 24.70 0.93
N SER A 129 -7.76 24.19 -0.22
CA SER A 129 -7.31 24.85 -1.42
C SER A 129 -8.15 26.11 -1.67
N PRO A 130 -7.56 27.24 -2.07
CA PRO A 130 -8.30 28.38 -2.62
C PRO A 130 -8.98 28.08 -3.98
N TRP A 131 -9.21 26.81 -4.31
CA TRP A 131 -10.12 26.34 -5.37
C TRP A 131 -11.57 26.58 -4.96
#